data_AF-A0A8S8XZ76-F1
#
_entry.id   AF-A0A8S8XZ76-F1
#
_cell.length_a   1.000
_cell.length_b   1.000
_cell.length_c   1.000
_cell.angle_alpha   90.00
_cell.angle_beta   90.00
_cell.angle_gamma   90.00
#
_symmetry.space_group_name_H-M   'P 1'
#
loop_
_entity.id
_entity.type
_entity.pdbx_description
1 polymer ?
#
loop_
_entity_poly.entity_id
_entity_poly.type
_entity_poly.pdbx_seq_one_letter_code
_entity_poly.pdbx_strand_id
1 'polypeptide(L)'
;MDKEQFSAIAPRGTIRRFGAAGAVNTLLFWIFWEILRISPALELLSETGVWAVAWIISCTIAHFTHRYFTFDGRKDVKTTMLGAFAVYAIGGALSTISYELLVSNVDLQIRIIFGINVLIWGLFTWASMRWFVFGYED
;
A
#
# COMPACT_ATOMS: atom_id res chain seq x y z
N MET A 1 7.82 19.16 16.99
CA MET A 1 7.73 17.86 17.68
C MET A 1 9.05 17.16 17.49
N ASP A 2 9.74 16.86 18.59
CA ASP A 2 11.07 16.24 18.51
C ASP A 2 10.97 14.79 18.00
N LYS A 3 12.03 14.27 17.38
CA LYS A 3 12.06 12.89 16.84
C LYS A 3 11.76 11.85 17.92
N GLU A 4 12.19 12.11 19.15
CA GLU A 4 11.95 11.25 20.31
C GLU A 4 10.47 11.22 20.71
N GLN A 5 9.80 12.39 20.72
CA GLN A 5 8.35 12.46 20.99
C GLN A 5 7.53 11.71 19.94
N PHE A 6 7.89 11.81 18.66
CA PHE A 6 7.20 11.07 17.60
C PHE A 6 7.37 9.55 17.75
N SER A 7 8.58 9.11 18.10
CA SER A 7 8.86 7.68 18.35
C SER A 7 8.10 7.13 19.55
N ALA A 8 7.84 7.95 20.57
CA ALA A 8 7.05 7.56 21.74
C ALA A 8 5.55 7.38 21.43
N ILE A 9 4.99 8.17 20.51
CA ILE A 9 3.55 8.15 20.16
C ILE A 9 3.23 7.13 19.07
N ALA A 10 4.15 6.97 18.10
CA ALA A 10 4.02 6.02 17.00
C ALA A 10 5.35 5.27 16.78
N PRO A 11 5.63 4.25 17.61
CA PRO A 11 6.79 3.39 17.44
C PRO A 11 6.87 2.82 16.02
N ARG A 12 8.10 2.51 15.60
CA ARG A 12 8.32 1.80 14.33
C ARG A 12 7.61 0.44 14.35
N GLY A 13 7.25 0.00 13.16
CA GLY A 13 6.49 -1.21 12.88
C GLY A 13 5.00 -1.13 13.18
N THR A 14 4.51 -0.08 13.85
CA THR A 14 3.09 0.02 14.21
C THR A 14 2.17 0.19 13.00
N ILE A 15 0.97 -0.38 13.08
CA ILE A 15 -0.07 -0.23 12.04
C ILE A 15 -0.48 1.24 11.85
N ARG A 16 -0.38 2.07 12.89
CA ARG A 16 -0.65 3.52 12.80
C ARG A 16 0.33 4.21 11.86
N ARG A 17 1.63 3.94 12.02
CA ARG A 17 2.67 4.51 11.17
C ARG A 17 2.60 3.98 9.74
N PHE A 18 2.27 2.69 9.60
CA PHE A 18 2.00 2.06 8.32
C PHE A 18 0.81 2.71 7.59
N GLY A 19 -0.33 2.86 8.27
CA GLY A 19 -1.54 3.46 7.69
C GLY A 19 -1.34 4.93 7.31
N ALA A 20 -0.66 5.72 8.15
CA ALA A 20 -0.36 7.12 7.84
C ALA A 20 0.55 7.26 6.60
N ALA A 21 1.61 6.45 6.52
CA ALA A 21 2.47 6.40 5.33
C ALA A 21 1.70 5.92 4.09
N GLY A 22 0.83 4.92 4.27
CA GLY A 22 -0.04 4.39 3.23
C GLY A 22 -0.99 5.45 2.66
N ALA A 23 -1.63 6.25 3.51
CA ALA A 23 -2.54 7.31 3.08
C ALA A 23 -1.84 8.39 2.25
N VAL A 24 -0.64 8.82 2.67
CA VAL A 24 0.18 9.74 1.88
C VAL A 24 0.57 9.11 0.55
N ASN A 25 0.95 7.83 0.55
CA ASN A 25 1.32 7.13 -0.67
C ASN A 25 0.13 6.97 -1.64
N THR A 26 -1.09 6.75 -1.14
CA THR A 26 -2.30 6.72 -1.97
C THR A 26 -2.56 8.07 -2.64
N LEU A 27 -2.32 9.18 -1.93
CA LEU A 27 -2.40 10.51 -2.53
C LEU A 27 -1.34 10.70 -3.62
N LEU A 28 -0.10 10.25 -3.39
CA LEU A 28 0.97 10.29 -4.39
C LEU A 28 0.62 9.45 -5.63
N PHE A 29 0.06 8.26 -5.44
CA PHE A 29 -0.46 7.43 -6.53
C PHE A 29 -1.45 8.22 -7.39
N TRP A 30 -2.45 8.85 -6.75
CA TRP A 30 -3.45 9.65 -7.46
C TRP A 30 -2.80 10.80 -8.23
N ILE A 31 -1.85 11.53 -7.63
CA ILE A 31 -1.12 12.61 -8.30
C ILE A 31 -0.36 12.10 -9.54
N PHE A 32 0.40 11.01 -9.42
CA PHE A 32 1.13 10.46 -10.56
C PHE A 32 0.19 9.97 -11.66
N TRP A 33 -0.92 9.34 -11.29
CA TRP A 33 -1.92 8.91 -12.24
C TRP A 33 -2.55 10.09 -12.98
N GLU A 34 -2.96 11.15 -12.29
CA GLU A 34 -3.50 12.36 -12.94
C GLU A 34 -2.48 13.03 -13.84
N ILE A 35 -1.22 13.17 -13.41
CA ILE A 35 -0.14 13.72 -14.25
C ILE A 35 0.03 12.90 -15.53
N LEU A 36 0.04 11.57 -15.43
CA LEU A 36 0.17 10.71 -16.61
C LEU A 36 -1.04 10.83 -17.53
N ARG A 37 -2.26 10.94 -16.99
CA ARG A 37 -3.49 11.11 -17.78
C ARG A 37 -3.54 12.41 -18.57
N ILE A 38 -3.07 13.53 -17.99
CA ILE A 38 -3.06 14.83 -18.68
C ILE A 38 -1.84 14.99 -19.62
N SER A 39 -0.98 13.98 -19.69
CA SER A 39 0.21 13.98 -20.54
C SER A 39 -0.02 13.15 -21.82
N PRO A 40 0.86 13.26 -22.83
CA PRO A 40 0.83 12.39 -24.01
C PRO A 40 0.97 10.89 -23.70
N ALA A 41 1.35 10.51 -22.46
CA ALA A 41 1.42 9.12 -22.04
C ALA A 41 0.06 8.40 -22.12
N LEU A 42 -1.06 9.13 -21.98
CA LEU A 42 -2.40 8.54 -22.07
C LEU A 42 -2.66 7.91 -23.43
N GLU A 43 -2.31 8.61 -24.52
CA GLU A 43 -2.46 8.12 -25.89
C GLU A 43 -1.52 6.94 -26.18
N LEU A 44 -0.32 6.95 -25.58
CA LEU A 44 0.68 5.91 -25.77
C LEU A 44 0.38 4.61 -24.99
N LEU A 45 -0.20 4.71 -23.79
CA LEU A 45 -0.29 3.59 -22.85
C LEU A 45 -1.73 3.16 -22.53
N SER A 46 -2.75 3.91 -22.94
CA SER A 46 -4.16 3.79 -22.52
C SER A 46 -4.39 4.10 -21.03
N GLU A 47 -5.66 4.24 -20.63
CA GLU A 47 -6.07 4.41 -19.22
C GLU A 47 -5.50 3.32 -18.29
N THR A 48 -5.50 2.07 -18.74
CA THR A 48 -4.99 0.95 -17.93
C THR A 48 -3.46 1.00 -17.81
N GLY A 49 -2.75 1.41 -18.86
CA GLY A 49 -1.30 1.50 -18.83
C GLY A 49 -0.80 2.67 -17.97
N VAL A 50 -1.42 3.84 -18.07
CA VAL A 50 -1.06 4.98 -17.18
C VAL A 50 -1.38 4.67 -15.72
N TRP A 51 -2.47 3.94 -15.44
CA TRP A 51 -2.78 3.44 -14.11
C TRP A 51 -1.69 2.49 -13.59
N ALA A 52 -1.29 1.51 -14.40
CA ALA A 52 -0.26 0.54 -14.03
C ALA A 52 1.10 1.21 -13.76
N VAL A 53 1.50 2.18 -14.59
CA VAL A 53 2.75 2.94 -14.40
C VAL A 53 2.70 3.75 -13.10
N ALA A 54 1.62 4.50 -12.86
CA ALA A 54 1.44 5.24 -11.61
C ALA A 54 1.49 4.31 -10.39
N TRP A 55 0.89 3.13 -10.50
CA TRP A 55 0.90 2.12 -9.44
C TRP A 55 2.31 1.59 -9.17
N ILE A 56 3.11 1.31 -10.21
CA ILE A 56 4.52 0.86 -10.05
C ILE A 56 5.37 1.94 -9.38
N ILE A 57 5.25 3.19 -9.82
CA ILE A 57 5.96 4.34 -9.24
C ILE A 57 5.58 4.47 -7.76
N SER A 58 4.28 4.45 -7.46
CA SER A 58 3.79 4.54 -6.10
C SER A 58 4.27 3.37 -5.23
N CYS A 59 4.21 2.13 -5.70
CA CYS A 59 4.72 0.96 -4.95
C CYS A 59 6.21 1.10 -4.61
N THR A 60 7.00 1.64 -5.54
CA THR A 60 8.43 1.89 -5.32
C THR A 60 8.66 2.93 -4.23
N ILE A 61 7.90 4.03 -4.24
CA ILE A 61 7.97 5.08 -3.21
C ILE A 61 7.47 4.55 -1.87
N ALA A 62 6.37 3.80 -1.87
CA ALA A 62 5.81 3.15 -0.69
C ALA A 62 6.84 2.23 -0.03
N HIS A 63 7.55 1.44 -0.83
CA HIS A 63 8.60 0.56 -0.35
C HIS A 63 9.65 1.32 0.45
N PHE A 64 10.23 2.37 -0.13
CA PHE A 64 11.25 3.16 0.57
C PHE A 64 10.68 3.93 1.76
N THR A 65 9.46 4.43 1.64
CA THR A 65 8.75 5.07 2.76
C THR A 65 8.61 4.09 3.91
N HIS A 66 8.14 2.85 3.68
CA HIS A 66 8.03 1.87 4.74
C HIS A 66 9.39 1.40 5.25
N ARG A 67 10.40 1.28 4.40
CA ARG A 67 11.77 0.94 4.81
C ARG A 67 12.39 1.96 5.78
N TYR A 68 12.30 3.24 5.45
CA TYR A 68 12.97 4.29 6.23
C TYR A 68 12.08 4.85 7.34
N PHE A 69 10.78 4.92 7.11
CA PHE A 69 9.84 5.50 8.06
C PHE A 69 9.20 4.41 8.93
N THR A 70 8.58 3.39 8.34
CA THR A 70 7.71 2.49 9.11
C THR A 70 8.48 1.41 9.85
N PHE A 71 9.27 0.60 9.15
CA PHE A 71 10.00 -0.55 9.69
C PHE A 71 11.47 -0.15 9.84
N ASP A 72 12.37 -0.83 9.15
CA ASP A 72 13.80 -0.54 9.09
C ASP A 72 14.42 -1.15 7.82
N GLY A 73 15.70 -0.84 7.59
CA GLY A 73 16.45 -1.25 6.40
C GLY A 73 17.32 -2.50 6.59
N ARG A 74 16.94 -3.45 7.44
CA ARG A 74 17.83 -4.55 7.84
C ARG A 74 18.00 -5.66 6.80
N LYS A 75 17.02 -5.84 5.91
CA LYS A 75 17.10 -6.77 4.77
C LYS A 75 17.53 -6.06 3.50
N ASP A 76 18.11 -6.80 2.57
CA ASP A 76 18.54 -6.30 1.25
C ASP A 76 17.38 -5.68 0.46
N VAL A 77 17.64 -4.55 -0.20
CA VAL A 77 16.63 -3.76 -0.91
C VAL A 77 15.99 -4.57 -2.04
N LYS A 78 16.77 -5.30 -2.85
CA LYS A 78 16.25 -6.05 -3.99
C LYS A 78 15.25 -7.11 -3.53
N THR A 79 15.59 -7.82 -2.45
CA THR A 79 14.71 -8.84 -1.86
C THR A 79 13.43 -8.21 -1.30
N THR A 80 13.55 -7.13 -0.54
CA THR A 80 12.39 -6.47 0.08
C THR A 80 11.51 -5.75 -0.93
N MET A 81 12.07 -5.23 -2.03
CA MET A 81 11.33 -4.59 -3.11
C MET A 81 10.46 -5.62 -3.82
N LEU A 82 11.05 -6.75 -4.25
CA LEU A 82 10.30 -7.83 -4.89
C LEU A 82 9.19 -8.37 -3.98
N GLY A 83 9.50 -8.58 -2.69
CA GLY A 83 8.51 -8.99 -1.70
C GLY A 83 7.38 -7.98 -1.52
N ALA A 84 7.69 -6.68 -1.48
CA ALA A 84 6.69 -5.62 -1.37
C ALA A 84 5.75 -5.60 -2.57
N PHE A 85 6.30 -5.63 -3.79
CA PHE A 85 5.51 -5.70 -5.02
C PHE A 85 4.61 -6.94 -5.06
N ALA A 86 5.12 -8.10 -4.66
CA ALA A 86 4.32 -9.34 -4.60
C ALA A 86 3.15 -9.20 -3.61
N VAL A 87 3.41 -8.69 -2.40
CA VAL A 87 2.35 -8.46 -1.40
C VAL A 87 1.31 -7.46 -1.90
N TYR A 88 1.73 -6.35 -2.53
CA TYR A 88 0.79 -5.36 -3.07
C TYR A 88 -0.06 -5.92 -4.22
N ALA A 89 0.55 -6.68 -5.14
CA ALA A 89 -0.15 -7.28 -6.27
C ALA A 89 -1.15 -8.35 -5.82
N ILE A 90 -0.71 -9.29 -4.98
CA ILE A 90 -1.54 -10.38 -4.45
C ILE A 90 -2.64 -9.81 -3.56
N GLY A 91 -2.28 -8.93 -2.63
CA GLY A 91 -3.24 -8.29 -1.73
C GLY A 91 -4.29 -7.48 -2.49
N GLY A 92 -3.89 -6.74 -3.52
CA GLY A 92 -4.80 -6.00 -4.38
C GLY A 92 -5.76 -6.92 -5.14
N ALA A 93 -5.24 -7.95 -5.81
CA ALA A 93 -6.05 -8.89 -6.60
C ALA A 93 -7.06 -9.65 -5.73
N LEU A 94 -6.60 -10.24 -4.62
CA LEU A 94 -7.48 -10.99 -3.71
C LEU A 94 -8.46 -10.07 -2.98
N SER A 95 -8.08 -8.83 -2.68
CA SER A 95 -8.99 -7.82 -2.14
C SER A 95 -10.13 -7.50 -3.10
N THR A 96 -9.85 -7.36 -4.39
CA THR A 96 -10.88 -7.14 -5.41
C THR A 96 -11.82 -8.34 -5.53
N ILE A 97 -11.27 -9.55 -5.59
CA ILE A 97 -12.08 -10.78 -5.69
C ILE A 97 -12.97 -10.95 -4.45
N SER A 98 -12.41 -10.77 -3.26
CA SER A 98 -13.18 -10.90 -2.01
C SER A 98 -14.23 -9.80 -1.84
N TYR A 99 -13.95 -8.57 -2.27
CA TYR A 99 -14.95 -7.51 -2.31
C TYR A 99 -16.14 -7.88 -3.20
N GLU A 100 -15.88 -8.37 -4.42
CA GLU A 100 -16.93 -8.79 -5.36
C GLU A 100 -17.77 -9.94 -4.80
N LEU A 101 -17.11 -10.93 -4.19
CA LEU A 101 -17.80 -12.05 -3.52
C LEU A 101 -18.68 -11.57 -2.37
N LEU A 102 -18.21 -10.63 -1.55
CA LEU A 102 -19.00 -10.09 -0.44
C LEU A 102 -20.21 -9.30 -0.95
N VAL A 103 -20.03 -8.44 -1.94
CA VAL A 103 -21.12 -7.66 -2.55
C VAL A 103 -22.18 -8.58 -3.17
N SER A 104 -21.75 -9.68 -3.79
CA SER A 104 -22.66 -10.62 -4.46
C SER A 104 -23.40 -11.56 -3.52
N ASN A 105 -22.87 -11.84 -2.32
CA ASN A 105 -23.38 -12.90 -1.45
C ASN A 105 -23.85 -12.43 -0.07
N VAL A 106 -23.64 -11.16 0.30
CA VAL A 106 -23.97 -10.65 1.62
C VAL A 106 -24.90 -9.45 1.50
N ASP A 107 -26.06 -9.52 2.15
CA ASP A 107 -27.02 -8.41 2.23
C ASP A 107 -26.59 -7.38 3.30
N LEU A 108 -25.51 -6.67 3.01
CA LEU A 108 -25.02 -5.55 3.80
C LEU A 108 -24.87 -4.33 2.90
N GLN A 109 -24.94 -3.13 3.50
CA GLN A 109 -24.67 -1.90 2.77
C GLN A 109 -23.26 -1.94 2.18
N ILE A 110 -23.14 -1.58 0.89
CA ILE A 110 -21.87 -1.63 0.14
C ILE A 110 -20.72 -0.88 0.84
N ARG A 111 -21.02 0.22 1.55
CA ARG A 111 -20.04 0.98 2.33
C ARG A 111 -19.47 0.20 3.51
N ILE A 112 -20.28 -0.64 4.15
CA ILE A 112 -19.86 -1.53 5.24
C ILE A 112 -18.98 -2.64 4.68
N ILE A 113 -19.39 -3.26 3.57
CA ILE A 113 -18.61 -4.29 2.88
C ILE A 113 -17.23 -3.75 2.48
N PHE A 114 -17.19 -2.56 1.87
CA PHE A 114 -15.95 -1.86 1.55
C PHE A 114 -15.07 -1.66 2.78
N GLY A 115 -15.64 -1.16 3.88
CA GLY A 115 -14.91 -0.94 5.13
C GLY A 115 -14.29 -2.24 5.68
N ILE A 116 -15.08 -3.32 5.74
CA ILE A 116 -14.61 -4.64 6.19
C ILE A 116 -13.46 -5.14 5.31
N ASN A 117 -13.63 -5.06 4.00
CA ASN A 117 -12.63 -5.52 3.03
C ASN A 117 -11.30 -4.76 3.20
N VAL A 118 -11.36 -3.42 3.27
CA VAL A 118 -10.19 -2.57 3.47
C VAL A 118 -9.49 -2.86 4.80
N LEU A 119 -10.23 -3.11 5.88
CA LEU A 119 -9.64 -3.42 7.18
C LEU A 119 -8.90 -4.76 7.17
N ILE A 120 -9.52 -5.81 6.61
CA ILE A 120 -8.91 -7.14 6.52
C ILE A 120 -7.65 -7.10 5.67
N TRP A 121 -7.72 -6.52 4.46
CA TRP A 121 -6.60 -6.48 3.54
C TRP A 121 -5.53 -5.48 3.94
N GLY A 122 -5.90 -4.39 4.62
CA GLY A 122 -4.98 -3.46 5.25
C GLY A 122 -4.15 -4.13 6.34
N LEU A 123 -4.81 -4.92 7.21
CA LEU A 123 -4.12 -5.71 8.25
C LEU A 123 -3.22 -6.78 7.63
N PHE A 124 -3.70 -7.51 6.62
CA PHE A 124 -2.90 -8.50 5.89
C PHE A 124 -1.65 -7.88 5.27
N THR A 125 -1.79 -6.73 4.61
CA THR A 125 -0.68 -6.04 3.95
C THR A 125 0.33 -5.56 4.98
N TRP A 126 -0.14 -4.95 6.08
CA TRP A 126 0.73 -4.53 7.18
C TRP A 126 1.50 -5.71 7.78
N ALA A 127 0.81 -6.81 8.12
CA ALA A 127 1.41 -8.00 8.70
C ALA A 127 2.44 -8.63 7.76
N SER A 128 2.10 -8.74 6.47
CA SER A 128 3.00 -9.30 5.46
C SER A 128 4.24 -8.44 5.24
N MET A 129 4.06 -7.12 5.22
CA MET A 129 5.18 -6.18 5.14
C MET A 129 6.05 -6.29 6.39
N ARG A 130 5.44 -6.29 7.58
CA ARG A 130 6.16 -6.36 8.85
C ARG A 130 6.99 -7.62 8.94
N TRP A 131 6.38 -8.80 8.84
CA TRP A 131 7.05 -10.05 9.17
C TRP A 131 7.73 -10.73 7.99
N PHE A 132 7.14 -10.74 6.81
CA PHE A 132 7.71 -11.46 5.67
C PHE A 132 8.68 -10.58 4.87
N VAL A 133 8.24 -9.37 4.51
CA VAL A 133 9.05 -8.48 3.65
C VAL A 133 10.21 -7.88 4.45
N PHE A 134 9.94 -7.04 5.44
CA PHE A 134 10.98 -6.37 6.22
C PHE A 134 11.53 -7.24 7.34
N GLY A 135 10.75 -8.21 7.82
CA GLY A 135 11.14 -9.07 8.95
C GLY A 135 11.37 -8.28 10.22
N TYR A 136 10.55 -7.24 10.43
CA TYR A 136 10.64 -6.28 11.52
C TYR A 136 10.22 -6.90 12.87
N GLU A 137 11.12 -6.78 13.85
CA GLU A 137 11.00 -7.17 15.25
C GLU A 137 11.41 -5.94 16.09
N ASP A 138 10.76 -5.76 17.24
CA ASP A 138 10.89 -4.57 18.11
C ASP A 138 12.23 -4.54 18.87
#